data_AF-A0A0W8IQW8-F1
#
_entry.id   AF-A0A0W8IQW8-F1
#
_cell.length_a   1.000
_cell.length_b   1.000
_cell.length_c   1.000
_cell.angle_alpha   90.00
_cell.angle_beta   90.00
_cell.angle_gamma   90.00
#
_symmetry.space_group_name_H-M   'P 1'
#
loop_
_entity.id
_entity.type
_entity.pdbx_description
1 polymer ?
#
loop_
_entity_poly.entity_id
_entity_poly.type
_entity_poly.pdbx_seq_one_letter_code
_entity_poly.pdbx_strand_id
1 'polypeptide(L)'
;MTKTLQDLIDESIFISTEYQARLAELTQGAGWDVDFSAPAFTLQTEPPVTLTPYLLGTESASRGTWIWSWQELGHFPAEVVSAAVQAREAGERLGVDELSTDELPVAEGLARRLTLAAKAVTGVYAHYPAGAGGGVTAWLLLDGPEFELPELTVERMMRVIAEALTTDTAVDHNLAVDSYAKLRGAHVEWDTEATCVVTVRDGAQRFWFDDHQISGVEPAEPAVGPEILADLAADARARAATLREDRAAAEATAARQEAEPRPAAAPEETPVPAELPQEQPEPLEVPEFVGTEHAQERPEPVEEPVEEPREAEEPVAAHADAADLPFDQEPSDRDVRPGRVSTTVVPGPEPVRPGTEEAPEPAAAQHREPVAEPEAEREVVAGPGVPGSATAEPVVEGEETAEEEQGERKKGFFSRFFGL
;
A
#
# COMPACT_ATOMS: atom_id res chain seq x y z
N MET A 1 -15.34 -21.32 -7.96
CA MET A 1 -14.18 -21.68 -8.78
C MET A 1 -12.97 -21.39 -7.93
N THR A 2 -12.03 -22.33 -7.85
CA THR A 2 -10.76 -22.11 -7.15
C THR A 2 -9.82 -21.35 -8.07
N LYS A 3 -9.06 -20.40 -7.53
CA LYS A 3 -8.00 -19.67 -8.24
C LYS A 3 -6.66 -19.90 -7.55
N THR A 4 -5.58 -19.64 -8.28
CA THR A 4 -4.23 -19.54 -7.73
C THR A 4 -3.90 -18.07 -7.42
N LEU A 5 -2.83 -17.84 -6.66
CA LEU A 5 -2.28 -16.49 -6.49
C LEU A 5 -1.86 -15.88 -7.85
N GLN A 6 -1.26 -16.70 -8.72
CA GLN A 6 -0.81 -16.26 -10.04
C GLN A 6 -1.98 -15.82 -10.93
N ASP A 7 -3.12 -16.49 -10.89
CA ASP A 7 -4.32 -16.07 -11.65
C ASP A 7 -4.74 -14.65 -11.27
N LEU A 8 -4.69 -14.29 -9.97
CA LEU A 8 -5.04 -12.95 -9.49
C LEU A 8 -3.98 -11.90 -9.87
N ILE A 9 -2.71 -12.30 -9.92
CA ILE A 9 -1.63 -11.44 -10.40
C ILE A 9 -1.84 -11.13 -11.88
N ASP A 10 -2.07 -12.16 -12.71
CA ASP A 10 -2.30 -12.01 -14.14
C ASP A 10 -3.57 -11.18 -14.43
N GLU A 11 -4.64 -11.34 -13.65
CA GLU A 11 -5.85 -10.54 -13.76
C GLU A 11 -5.64 -9.04 -13.46
N SER A 12 -4.62 -8.69 -12.68
CA SER A 12 -4.41 -7.30 -12.23
C SER A 12 -3.22 -6.61 -12.88
N ILE A 13 -2.27 -7.33 -13.48
CA ILE A 13 -0.96 -6.77 -13.83
C ILE A 13 -1.02 -5.59 -14.81
N PHE A 14 -1.86 -5.67 -15.85
CA PHE A 14 -2.00 -4.57 -16.82
C PHE A 14 -2.72 -3.36 -16.23
N ILE A 15 -3.82 -3.56 -15.50
CA ILE A 15 -4.52 -2.44 -14.84
C ILE A 15 -3.66 -1.83 -13.73
N SER A 16 -2.89 -2.64 -13.01
CA SER A 16 -1.89 -2.22 -12.02
C SER A 16 -0.89 -1.27 -12.66
N THR A 17 -0.32 -1.68 -13.80
CA THR A 17 0.68 -0.91 -14.54
C THR A 17 0.12 0.45 -14.98
N GLU A 18 -1.12 0.50 -15.51
CA GLU A 18 -1.76 1.79 -15.88
C GLU A 18 -1.94 2.71 -14.66
N TYR A 19 -2.38 2.16 -13.52
CA TYR A 19 -2.53 2.92 -12.28
C TYR A 19 -1.20 3.34 -11.64
N GLN A 20 -0.13 2.53 -11.78
CA GLN A 20 1.21 2.91 -11.34
C GLN A 20 1.77 4.05 -12.18
N ALA A 21 1.59 4.01 -13.51
CA ALA A 21 1.94 5.13 -14.37
C ALA A 21 1.18 6.40 -13.96
N ARG A 22 -0.11 6.28 -13.65
CA ARG A 22 -0.91 7.41 -13.16
C ARG A 22 -0.42 7.93 -11.81
N LEU A 23 -0.09 7.06 -10.86
CA LEU A 23 0.46 7.46 -9.57
C LEU A 23 1.82 8.16 -9.72
N ALA A 24 2.67 7.70 -10.63
CA ALA A 24 3.95 8.34 -10.93
C ALA A 24 3.77 9.75 -11.51
N GLU A 25 2.79 9.94 -12.41
CA GLU A 25 2.40 11.26 -12.93
C GLU A 25 1.91 12.22 -11.84
N LEU A 26 1.19 11.70 -10.83
CA LEU A 26 0.71 12.48 -9.70
C LEU A 26 1.84 12.81 -8.73
N THR A 27 2.73 11.86 -8.46
CA THR A 27 3.80 12.01 -7.48
C THR A 27 4.87 12.98 -7.97
N GLN A 28 5.36 12.83 -9.21
CA GLN A 28 6.46 13.64 -9.77
C GLN A 28 7.69 13.79 -8.85
N GLY A 29 7.96 12.77 -8.03
CA GLY A 29 9.02 12.78 -7.03
C GLY A 29 8.74 13.65 -5.78
N ALA A 30 7.52 14.14 -5.59
CA ALA A 30 7.11 14.84 -4.38
C ALA A 30 7.25 13.96 -3.14
N GLY A 31 7.51 14.59 -1.99
CA GLY A 31 7.43 13.93 -0.70
C GLY A 31 5.99 13.51 -0.37
N TRP A 32 5.83 12.68 0.65
CA TRP A 32 4.53 12.18 1.08
C TRP A 32 4.41 12.17 2.61
N ASP A 33 3.17 12.23 3.08
CA ASP A 33 2.75 12.02 4.47
C ASP A 33 1.53 11.10 4.48
N VAL A 34 1.38 10.29 5.53
CA VAL A 34 0.17 9.48 5.72
C VAL A 34 -0.32 9.57 7.17
N ASP A 35 -1.59 9.91 7.31
CA ASP A 35 -2.33 9.87 8.56
C ASP A 35 -3.40 8.76 8.47
N PHE A 36 -3.26 7.71 9.27
CA PHE A 36 -4.26 6.64 9.30
C PHE A 36 -5.41 6.94 10.26
N SER A 37 -5.27 7.90 11.19
CA SER A 37 -6.39 8.30 12.07
C SER A 37 -7.39 9.20 11.37
N ALA A 38 -6.94 9.96 10.38
CA ALA A 38 -7.76 10.61 9.39
C ALA A 38 -7.31 10.09 8.02
N PRO A 39 -7.85 8.95 7.52
CA PRO A 39 -7.29 8.15 6.43
C PRO A 39 -6.94 8.98 5.18
N ALA A 40 -5.72 9.53 5.18
CA ALA A 40 -5.27 10.51 4.21
C ALA A 40 -3.80 10.26 3.90
N PHE A 41 -3.52 9.99 2.64
CA PHE A 41 -2.19 9.96 2.06
C PHE A 41 -2.01 11.22 1.23
N THR A 42 -1.13 12.11 1.66
CA THR A 42 -0.91 13.41 1.03
C THR A 42 0.41 13.42 0.29
N LEU A 43 0.34 13.61 -1.03
CA LEU A 43 1.48 13.96 -1.86
C LEU A 43 1.74 15.47 -1.73
N GLN A 44 2.99 15.83 -1.45
CA GLN A 44 3.45 17.20 -1.23
C GLN A 44 3.69 17.94 -2.56
N THR A 45 2.72 17.86 -3.46
CA THR A 45 2.67 18.58 -4.73
C THR A 45 2.11 19.99 -4.55
N GLU A 46 2.13 20.81 -5.60
CA GLU A 46 1.49 22.13 -5.62
C GLU A 46 0.46 22.17 -6.77
N PRO A 47 -0.86 22.14 -6.48
CA PRO A 47 -1.48 21.97 -5.16
C PRO A 47 -1.29 20.54 -4.59
N PRO A 48 -1.39 20.33 -3.26
CA PRO A 48 -1.30 19.01 -2.66
C PRO A 48 -2.39 18.06 -3.17
N VAL A 49 -2.02 16.81 -3.44
CA VAL A 49 -2.96 15.74 -3.78
C VAL A 49 -3.18 14.87 -2.55
N THR A 50 -4.44 14.61 -2.20
CA THR A 50 -4.81 13.76 -1.05
C THR A 50 -5.61 12.56 -1.52
N LEU A 51 -5.13 11.37 -1.19
CA LEU A 51 -5.69 10.08 -1.56
C LEU A 51 -6.13 9.33 -0.30
N THR A 52 -7.05 8.38 -0.44
CA THR A 52 -7.45 7.48 0.64
C THR A 52 -6.48 6.29 0.71
N PRO A 53 -5.78 6.07 1.84
CA PRO A 53 -4.90 4.93 2.03
C PRO A 53 -5.64 3.73 2.63
N TYR A 54 -5.38 2.55 2.06
CA TYR A 54 -5.73 1.27 2.64
C TYR A 54 -4.45 0.49 2.95
N LEU A 55 -4.19 0.17 4.21
CA LEU A 55 -3.04 -0.63 4.61
C LEU A 55 -3.32 -2.11 4.32
N LEU A 56 -2.57 -2.72 3.39
CA LEU A 56 -2.67 -4.16 3.13
C LEU A 56 -1.94 -4.98 4.18
N GLY A 57 -0.69 -4.60 4.44
CA GLY A 57 0.19 -5.36 5.32
C GLY A 57 1.57 -4.72 5.40
N THR A 58 2.43 -5.37 6.16
CA THR A 58 3.80 -4.93 6.37
C THR A 58 4.77 -6.06 6.11
N GLU A 59 5.84 -5.73 5.41
CA GLU A 59 6.99 -6.59 5.22
C GLU A 59 8.11 -6.12 6.15
N SER A 60 8.71 -7.06 6.88
CA SER A 60 9.84 -6.76 7.76
C SER A 60 11.03 -7.64 7.39
N ALA A 61 12.11 -7.02 6.90
CA ALA A 61 13.35 -7.72 6.58
C ALA A 61 14.00 -8.32 7.84
N SER A 62 13.86 -7.67 9.00
CA SER A 62 14.42 -8.14 10.28
C SER A 62 13.66 -9.31 10.87
N ARG A 63 12.32 -9.34 10.74
CA ARG A 63 11.49 -10.48 11.18
C ARG A 63 11.45 -11.60 10.15
N GLY A 64 11.70 -11.29 8.88
CA GLY A 64 11.61 -12.24 7.78
C GLY A 64 10.17 -12.66 7.50
N THR A 65 9.17 -11.82 7.82
CA THR A 65 7.75 -12.14 7.62
C THR A 65 6.96 -10.98 7.01
N TRP A 66 5.95 -11.35 6.23
CA TRP A 66 4.84 -10.51 5.81
C TRP A 66 3.68 -10.72 6.77
N ILE A 67 3.12 -9.64 7.27
CA ILE A 67 1.96 -9.66 8.16
C ILE A 67 0.86 -8.81 7.54
N TRP A 68 -0.34 -9.37 7.40
CA TRP A 68 -1.49 -8.65 6.91
C TRP A 68 -2.09 -7.72 7.97
N SER A 69 -2.64 -6.59 7.55
CA SER A 69 -3.14 -5.57 8.47
C SER A 69 -4.39 -5.98 9.25
N TRP A 70 -5.12 -7.02 8.79
CA TRP A 70 -6.22 -7.60 9.56
C TRP A 70 -5.77 -8.37 10.82
N GLN A 71 -4.48 -8.62 11.01
CA GLN A 71 -3.98 -9.13 12.29
C GLN A 71 -3.93 -8.03 13.37
N GLU A 72 -3.92 -6.77 12.94
CA GLU A 72 -3.79 -5.60 13.80
C GLU A 72 -5.14 -4.87 13.96
N LEU A 73 -6.26 -5.61 13.88
CA LEU A 73 -7.62 -5.07 14.09
C LEU A 73 -7.72 -4.45 15.50
N GLY A 74 -7.94 -3.13 15.54
CA GLY A 74 -7.94 -2.30 16.76
C GLY A 74 -6.75 -1.34 16.89
N HIS A 75 -5.75 -1.43 16.02
CA HIS A 75 -4.67 -0.44 15.93
C HIS A 75 -4.91 0.62 14.85
N PHE A 76 -5.69 0.28 13.83
CA PHE A 76 -6.05 1.14 12.72
C PHE A 76 -7.58 1.22 12.60
N PRO A 77 -8.15 2.34 12.11
CA PRO A 77 -9.57 2.42 11.81
C PRO A 77 -9.99 1.32 10.82
N ALA A 78 -11.21 0.81 10.98
CA ALA A 78 -11.78 -0.23 10.12
C ALA A 78 -11.69 0.09 8.62
N GLU A 79 -11.86 1.37 8.26
CA GLU A 79 -11.72 1.85 6.88
C GLU A 79 -10.32 1.56 6.31
N VAL A 80 -9.25 1.83 7.09
CA VAL A 80 -7.85 1.68 6.66
C VAL A 80 -7.51 0.22 6.36
N VAL A 81 -8.07 -0.72 7.11
CA VAL A 81 -7.81 -2.17 6.97
C VAL A 81 -8.84 -2.88 6.08
N SER A 82 -9.86 -2.17 5.61
CA SER A 82 -11.00 -2.75 4.87
C SER A 82 -10.57 -3.50 3.60
N ALA A 83 -9.59 -2.99 2.85
CA ALA A 83 -9.07 -3.66 1.66
C ALA A 83 -8.35 -4.98 1.99
N ALA A 84 -7.63 -5.05 3.11
CA ALA A 84 -6.99 -6.28 3.56
C ALA A 84 -8.05 -7.31 3.98
N VAL A 85 -9.06 -6.90 4.75
CA VAL A 85 -10.17 -7.78 5.13
C VAL A 85 -10.95 -8.28 3.90
N GLN A 86 -11.18 -7.42 2.91
CA GLN A 86 -11.79 -7.80 1.63
C GLN A 86 -10.93 -8.83 0.90
N ALA A 87 -9.60 -8.64 0.86
CA ALA A 87 -8.68 -9.59 0.25
C ALA A 87 -8.72 -10.96 0.96
N ARG A 88 -8.79 -10.97 2.31
CA ARG A 88 -8.98 -12.19 3.11
C ARG A 88 -10.25 -12.94 2.76
N GLU A 89 -11.39 -12.25 2.82
CA GLU A 89 -12.69 -12.85 2.49
C GLU A 89 -12.74 -13.36 1.04
N ALA A 90 -12.09 -12.66 0.10
CA ALA A 90 -11.96 -13.12 -1.27
C ALA A 90 -11.03 -14.34 -1.41
N GLY A 91 -9.90 -14.35 -0.71
CA GLY A 91 -8.97 -15.46 -0.65
C GLY A 91 -9.64 -16.75 -0.15
N GLU A 92 -10.41 -16.65 0.93
CA GLU A 92 -11.21 -17.76 1.46
C GLU A 92 -12.24 -18.29 0.45
N ARG A 93 -12.96 -17.40 -0.25
CA ARG A 93 -13.95 -17.79 -1.27
C ARG A 93 -13.31 -18.43 -2.50
N LEU A 94 -12.13 -17.98 -2.88
CA LEU A 94 -11.40 -18.40 -4.08
C LEU A 94 -10.42 -19.56 -3.80
N GLY A 95 -10.18 -19.91 -2.54
CA GLY A 95 -9.19 -20.92 -2.15
C GLY A 95 -7.75 -20.50 -2.42
N VAL A 96 -7.44 -19.20 -2.22
CA VAL A 96 -6.08 -18.65 -2.31
C VAL A 96 -5.55 -18.47 -0.90
N ASP A 97 -4.76 -19.43 -0.44
CA ASP A 97 -4.27 -19.49 0.95
C ASP A 97 -3.37 -18.30 1.30
N GLU A 98 -2.60 -17.78 0.35
CA GLU A 98 -1.71 -16.63 0.56
C GLU A 98 -2.47 -15.34 0.90
N LEU A 99 -3.72 -15.21 0.46
CA LEU A 99 -4.59 -14.08 0.80
C LEU A 99 -5.38 -14.30 2.08
N SER A 100 -5.36 -15.49 2.68
CA SER A 100 -6.13 -15.81 3.90
C SER A 100 -5.27 -16.27 5.08
N THR A 101 -3.97 -16.48 4.85
CA THR A 101 -2.98 -16.81 5.88
C THR A 101 -2.49 -15.53 6.54
N ASP A 102 -2.58 -15.47 7.86
CA ASP A 102 -2.29 -14.29 8.68
C ASP A 102 -0.87 -13.74 8.54
N GLU A 103 0.11 -14.65 8.51
CA GLU A 103 1.53 -14.34 8.42
C GLU A 103 2.21 -15.32 7.44
N LEU A 104 3.06 -14.77 6.58
CA LEU A 104 3.79 -15.53 5.57
C LEU A 104 5.29 -15.30 5.73
N PRO A 105 6.14 -16.32 5.55
CA PRO A 105 7.58 -16.12 5.50
C PRO A 105 7.94 -15.25 4.29
N VAL A 106 8.80 -14.25 4.48
CA VAL A 106 9.28 -13.40 3.39
C VAL A 106 9.99 -14.27 2.36
N ALA A 107 9.63 -14.04 1.11
CA ALA A 107 10.31 -14.54 -0.07
C ALA A 107 10.50 -13.37 -1.03
N GLU A 108 11.44 -13.50 -1.95
CA GLU A 108 11.69 -12.50 -3.00
C GLU A 108 10.38 -12.14 -3.72
N GLY A 109 10.10 -10.83 -3.81
CA GLY A 109 8.88 -10.26 -4.37
C GLY A 109 7.56 -10.75 -3.80
N LEU A 110 7.52 -11.33 -2.60
CA LEU A 110 6.26 -11.78 -1.99
C LEU A 110 5.31 -10.60 -1.78
N ALA A 111 5.76 -9.52 -1.15
CA ALA A 111 4.90 -8.38 -0.84
C ALA A 111 4.29 -7.75 -2.09
N ARG A 112 5.07 -7.64 -3.18
CA ARG A 112 4.58 -7.17 -4.48
C ARG A 112 3.53 -8.13 -5.07
N ARG A 113 3.79 -9.44 -5.06
CA ARG A 113 2.85 -10.47 -5.55
C ARG A 113 1.53 -10.46 -4.79
N LEU A 114 1.57 -10.39 -3.45
CA LEU A 114 0.37 -10.28 -2.62
C LEU A 114 -0.40 -8.99 -2.91
N THR A 115 0.32 -7.89 -3.12
CA THR A 115 -0.27 -6.60 -3.46
C THR A 115 -0.98 -6.67 -4.81
N LEU A 116 -0.34 -7.20 -5.86
CA LEU A 116 -0.97 -7.40 -7.18
C LEU A 116 -2.24 -8.27 -7.06
N ALA A 117 -2.14 -9.43 -6.42
CA ALA A 117 -3.30 -10.29 -6.21
C ALA A 117 -4.44 -9.59 -5.44
N ALA A 118 -4.11 -8.80 -4.42
CA ALA A 118 -5.09 -8.02 -3.67
C ALA A 118 -5.81 -6.97 -4.56
N LYS A 119 -5.14 -6.38 -5.55
CA LYS A 119 -5.77 -5.44 -6.50
C LYS A 119 -6.91 -6.09 -7.29
N ALA A 120 -6.72 -7.34 -7.74
CA ALA A 120 -7.75 -8.08 -8.49
C ALA A 120 -9.05 -8.27 -7.70
N VAL A 121 -8.96 -8.41 -6.37
CA VAL A 121 -10.11 -8.70 -5.50
C VAL A 121 -10.66 -7.49 -4.74
N THR A 122 -9.92 -6.37 -4.71
CA THR A 122 -10.34 -5.13 -4.03
C THR A 122 -10.77 -4.03 -4.98
N GLY A 123 -10.29 -4.08 -6.23
CA GLY A 123 -10.54 -3.03 -7.22
C GLY A 123 -9.81 -1.70 -6.93
N VAL A 124 -8.84 -1.69 -6.01
CA VAL A 124 -7.95 -0.54 -5.77
C VAL A 124 -6.61 -0.84 -6.40
N TYR A 125 -6.27 -0.18 -7.50
CA TYR A 125 -5.18 -0.61 -8.39
C TYR A 125 -3.87 0.16 -8.19
N ALA A 126 -3.91 1.33 -7.56
CA ALA A 126 -2.69 2.05 -7.18
C ALA A 126 -2.15 1.52 -5.85
N HIS A 127 -0.83 1.39 -5.73
CA HIS A 127 -0.18 0.98 -4.49
C HIS A 127 1.06 1.82 -4.23
N TYR A 128 1.48 1.90 -2.96
CA TYR A 128 2.68 2.61 -2.54
C TYR A 128 3.40 1.85 -1.43
N PRO A 129 4.65 1.38 -1.64
CA PRO A 129 5.48 0.82 -0.58
C PRO A 129 6.07 1.93 0.29
N ALA A 130 5.44 2.19 1.44
CA ALA A 130 5.82 3.22 2.38
C ALA A 130 6.86 2.70 3.40
N GLY A 131 8.11 3.15 3.27
CA GLY A 131 9.15 2.86 4.25
C GLY A 131 8.78 3.35 5.65
N ALA A 132 8.62 2.42 6.58
CA ALA A 132 8.23 2.67 7.97
C ALA A 132 9.44 2.93 8.89
N GLY A 133 10.65 2.67 8.39
CA GLY A 133 11.90 2.73 9.15
C GLY A 133 12.22 1.40 9.86
N GLY A 134 13.51 1.19 10.13
CA GLY A 134 14.01 -0.04 10.76
C GLY A 134 13.82 -1.31 9.92
N GLY A 135 13.81 -1.18 8.59
CA GLY A 135 13.65 -2.33 7.67
C GLY A 135 12.22 -2.87 7.60
N VAL A 136 11.24 -2.08 8.00
CA VAL A 136 9.82 -2.35 7.78
C VAL A 136 9.31 -1.50 6.62
N THR A 137 8.53 -2.10 5.74
CA THR A 137 7.81 -1.44 4.64
C THR A 137 6.31 -1.72 4.80
N ALA A 138 5.52 -0.66 4.89
CA ALA A 138 4.06 -0.75 4.86
C ALA A 138 3.57 -0.65 3.42
N TRP A 139 2.78 -1.62 2.99
CA TRP A 139 2.24 -1.67 1.62
C TRP A 139 0.81 -1.14 1.62
N LEU A 140 0.63 -0.01 0.94
CA LEU A 140 -0.65 0.71 0.87
C LEU A 140 -1.28 0.51 -0.50
N LEU A 141 -2.60 0.33 -0.55
CA LEU A 141 -3.40 0.64 -1.74
C LEU A 141 -3.93 2.07 -1.63
N LEU A 142 -3.96 2.79 -2.74
CA LEU A 142 -4.39 4.19 -2.79
C LEU A 142 -5.60 4.34 -3.71
N ASP A 143 -6.61 5.07 -3.24
CA ASP A 143 -7.81 5.41 -4.01
C ASP A 143 -8.07 6.91 -3.98
N GLY A 144 -8.79 7.42 -4.98
CA GLY A 144 -9.06 8.86 -5.12
C GLY A 144 -9.55 9.23 -6.52
N PRO A 145 -10.26 10.37 -6.67
CA PRO A 145 -10.75 10.84 -7.96
C PRO A 145 -9.63 11.11 -8.98
N GLU A 146 -8.39 11.34 -8.52
CA GLU A 146 -7.22 11.57 -9.35
C GLU A 146 -6.83 10.36 -10.21
N PHE A 147 -7.31 9.16 -9.83
CA PHE A 147 -7.15 7.92 -10.58
C PHE A 147 -8.27 7.66 -11.60
N GLU A 148 -9.19 8.60 -11.83
CA GLU A 148 -10.13 8.48 -12.93
C GLU A 148 -9.38 8.49 -14.26
N LEU A 149 -9.38 7.33 -14.93
CA LEU A 149 -8.67 7.14 -16.18
C LEU A 149 -9.51 7.62 -17.36
N PRO A 150 -8.88 8.26 -18.38
CA PRO A 150 -9.57 8.57 -19.63
C PRO A 150 -10.02 7.29 -20.34
N GLU A 151 -10.85 7.42 -21.36
CA GLU A 151 -11.20 6.28 -22.21
C GLU A 151 -9.95 5.61 -22.80
N LEU A 152 -9.97 4.27 -22.88
CA LEU A 152 -8.83 3.50 -23.35
C LEU A 152 -8.63 3.71 -24.86
N THR A 153 -7.40 4.07 -25.23
CA THR A 153 -6.94 4.18 -26.62
C THR A 153 -5.99 3.05 -26.97
N VAL A 154 -5.81 2.78 -28.27
CA VAL A 154 -4.83 1.78 -28.75
C VAL A 154 -3.42 2.11 -28.25
N GLU A 155 -3.01 3.37 -28.35
CA GLU A 155 -1.68 3.81 -27.92
C GLU A 155 -1.44 3.51 -26.43
N ARG A 156 -2.42 3.87 -25.58
CA ARG A 156 -2.33 3.64 -24.13
C ARG A 156 -2.34 2.16 -23.78
N MET A 157 -3.22 1.38 -24.41
CA MET A 157 -3.27 -0.07 -24.24
C MET A 157 -1.92 -0.71 -24.58
N MET A 158 -1.36 -0.39 -25.74
CA MET A 158 -0.09 -0.97 -26.18
C MET A 158 1.08 -0.56 -25.28
N ARG A 159 1.11 0.70 -24.81
CA ARG A 159 2.12 1.15 -23.86
C ARG A 159 2.04 0.39 -22.53
N VAL A 160 0.84 0.24 -21.96
CA VAL A 160 0.62 -0.48 -20.69
C VAL A 160 1.04 -1.94 -20.81
N ILE A 161 0.62 -2.62 -21.89
CA ILE A 161 1.01 -4.01 -22.13
C ILE A 161 2.53 -4.12 -22.26
N ALA A 162 3.16 -3.29 -23.11
CA ALA A 162 4.60 -3.33 -23.31
C ALA A 162 5.38 -3.10 -22.00
N GLU A 163 4.94 -2.14 -21.18
CA GLU A 163 5.58 -1.85 -19.89
C GLU A 163 5.40 -3.01 -18.89
N ALA A 164 4.19 -3.54 -18.74
CA ALA A 164 3.92 -4.63 -17.81
C ALA A 164 4.76 -5.88 -18.11
N LEU A 165 4.94 -6.20 -19.40
CA LEU A 165 5.73 -7.34 -19.84
C LEU A 165 7.24 -7.22 -19.54
N THR A 166 7.75 -6.02 -19.25
CA THR A 166 9.16 -5.85 -18.84
C THR A 166 9.46 -6.38 -17.44
N THR A 167 8.41 -6.61 -16.62
CA THR A 167 8.56 -7.04 -15.22
C THR A 167 8.61 -8.56 -15.03
N ASP A 168 8.41 -9.34 -16.10
CA ASP A 168 8.36 -10.82 -16.09
C ASP A 168 7.43 -11.41 -15.00
N THR A 169 6.41 -10.64 -14.60
CA THR A 169 5.48 -11.00 -13.52
C THR A 169 4.20 -11.63 -14.06
N ALA A 170 3.81 -11.26 -15.28
CA ALA A 170 2.68 -11.84 -15.98
C ALA A 170 3.06 -13.21 -16.53
N VAL A 171 2.30 -14.25 -16.20
CA VAL A 171 2.54 -15.62 -16.68
C VAL A 171 1.51 -16.00 -17.74
N ASP A 172 0.21 -15.78 -17.46
CA ASP A 172 -0.87 -15.97 -18.44
C ASP A 172 -1.29 -14.62 -19.06
N HIS A 173 -0.72 -14.30 -20.23
CA HIS A 173 -1.03 -13.06 -20.92
C HIS A 173 -2.43 -13.08 -21.53
N ASN A 174 -3.02 -14.26 -21.80
CA ASN A 174 -4.40 -14.35 -22.27
C ASN A 174 -5.35 -13.83 -21.18
N LEU A 175 -5.15 -14.30 -19.95
CA LEU A 175 -5.90 -13.85 -18.79
C LEU A 175 -5.68 -12.35 -18.52
N ALA A 176 -4.44 -11.88 -18.61
CA ALA A 176 -4.13 -10.47 -18.41
C ALA A 176 -4.81 -9.55 -19.45
N VAL A 177 -4.79 -9.92 -20.74
CA VAL A 177 -5.49 -9.17 -21.80
C VAL A 177 -7.00 -9.15 -21.58
N ASP A 178 -7.59 -10.31 -21.29
CA ASP A 178 -9.03 -10.45 -21.08
C ASP A 178 -9.51 -9.65 -19.85
N SER A 179 -8.78 -9.74 -18.73
CA SER A 179 -9.08 -8.97 -17.52
C SER A 179 -8.94 -7.47 -17.76
N TYR A 180 -7.83 -7.02 -18.37
CA TYR A 180 -7.62 -5.60 -18.65
C TYR A 180 -8.71 -5.01 -19.54
N ALA A 181 -9.11 -5.73 -20.59
CA ALA A 181 -10.18 -5.29 -21.46
C ALA A 181 -11.51 -5.17 -20.71
N LYS A 182 -11.86 -6.17 -19.89
CA LYS A 182 -13.06 -6.14 -19.04
C LYS A 182 -13.04 -4.94 -18.07
N LEU A 183 -11.90 -4.65 -17.44
CA LEU A 183 -11.76 -3.57 -16.47
C LEU A 183 -11.76 -2.18 -17.12
N ARG A 184 -11.36 -2.08 -18.39
CA ARG A 184 -11.33 -0.81 -19.14
C ARG A 184 -12.52 -0.62 -20.08
N GLY A 185 -13.45 -1.57 -20.13
CA GLY A 185 -14.62 -1.50 -21.02
C GLY A 185 -14.27 -1.70 -22.49
N ALA A 186 -13.17 -2.38 -22.78
CA ALA A 186 -12.80 -2.79 -24.13
C ALA A 186 -13.46 -4.13 -24.50
N HIS A 187 -13.62 -4.36 -25.79
CA HIS A 187 -14.14 -5.62 -26.30
C HIS A 187 -13.00 -6.55 -26.69
N VAL A 188 -13.08 -7.82 -26.31
CA VAL A 188 -12.17 -8.88 -26.76
C VAL A 188 -12.96 -9.93 -27.51
N GLU A 189 -12.56 -10.21 -28.75
CA GLU A 189 -13.06 -11.32 -29.54
C GLU A 189 -11.97 -12.37 -29.70
N TRP A 190 -12.18 -13.56 -29.12
CA TRP A 190 -11.29 -14.69 -29.28
C TRP A 190 -11.72 -15.51 -30.51
N ASP A 191 -10.80 -15.70 -31.46
CA ASP A 191 -11.00 -16.63 -32.58
C ASP A 191 -10.60 -18.06 -32.15
N THR A 192 -9.47 -18.15 -31.45
CA THR A 192 -8.95 -19.36 -30.80
C THR A 192 -8.24 -18.96 -29.52
N GLU A 193 -7.78 -19.91 -28.69
CA GLU A 193 -6.92 -19.61 -27.54
C GLU A 193 -5.58 -18.95 -27.94
N ALA A 194 -5.18 -19.05 -29.22
CA ALA A 194 -3.93 -18.48 -29.72
C ALA A 194 -4.07 -17.09 -30.37
N THR A 195 -5.29 -16.58 -30.57
CA THR A 195 -5.50 -15.30 -31.27
C THR A 195 -6.76 -14.58 -30.79
N CYS A 196 -6.64 -13.28 -30.48
CA CYS A 196 -7.79 -12.41 -30.21
C CYS A 196 -7.69 -11.06 -30.91
N VAL A 197 -8.82 -10.38 -31.05
CA VAL A 197 -8.91 -8.98 -31.46
C VAL A 197 -9.47 -8.16 -30.30
N VAL A 198 -8.70 -7.18 -29.83
CA VAL A 198 -9.13 -6.22 -28.82
C VAL A 198 -9.55 -4.93 -29.51
N THR A 199 -10.81 -4.53 -29.33
CA THR A 199 -11.38 -3.28 -29.85
C THR A 199 -11.54 -2.26 -28.72
N VAL A 200 -11.00 -1.07 -28.93
CA VAL A 200 -11.07 0.09 -28.02
C VAL A 200 -11.66 1.30 -28.76
N ARG A 201 -11.72 2.47 -28.11
CA ARG A 201 -12.43 3.65 -28.63
C ARG A 201 -11.98 4.08 -30.04
N ASP A 202 -10.68 4.06 -30.30
CA ASP A 202 -10.05 4.66 -31.48
C ASP A 202 -9.45 3.64 -32.46
N GLY A 203 -9.62 2.33 -32.21
CA GLY A 203 -9.14 1.29 -33.10
C GLY A 203 -9.17 -0.10 -32.49
N ALA A 204 -8.49 -1.05 -33.15
CA ALA A 204 -8.35 -2.41 -32.67
C ALA A 204 -6.96 -2.98 -32.96
N GLN A 205 -6.55 -3.95 -32.15
CA GLN A 205 -5.31 -4.70 -32.32
C GLN A 205 -5.62 -6.20 -32.29
N ARG A 206 -4.98 -6.95 -33.17
CA ARG A 206 -4.96 -8.41 -33.13
C ARG A 206 -3.71 -8.86 -32.39
N PHE A 207 -3.89 -9.76 -31.44
CA PHE A 207 -2.83 -10.37 -30.66
C PHE A 207 -2.72 -11.84 -31.01
N TRP A 208 -1.48 -12.35 -31.04
CA TRP A 208 -1.18 -13.78 -31.09
C TRP A 208 -0.49 -14.19 -29.82
N PHE A 209 -0.76 -15.43 -29.41
CA PHE A 209 -0.26 -16.01 -28.19
C PHE A 209 0.37 -17.37 -28.49
N ASP A 210 1.58 -17.57 -27.97
CA ASP A 210 2.28 -18.85 -27.94
C ASP A 210 2.53 -19.20 -26.47
N ASP A 211 2.11 -20.38 -26.02
CA ASP A 211 2.24 -20.83 -24.63
C ASP A 211 1.77 -19.79 -23.59
N HIS A 212 0.58 -19.21 -23.82
CA HIS A 212 -0.01 -18.13 -23.01
C HIS A 212 0.76 -16.81 -22.98
N GLN A 213 1.75 -16.64 -23.85
CA GLN A 213 2.52 -15.40 -23.96
C GLN A 213 2.25 -14.70 -25.30
N ILE A 214 2.10 -13.38 -25.26
CA ILE A 214 1.96 -12.55 -26.46
C ILE A 214 3.22 -12.71 -27.32
N SER A 215 3.04 -13.26 -28.52
CA SER A 215 4.13 -13.48 -29.50
C SER A 215 4.08 -12.49 -30.67
N GLY A 216 2.94 -11.84 -30.89
CA GLY A 216 2.78 -10.84 -31.94
C GLY A 216 1.60 -9.91 -31.72
N VAL A 217 1.65 -8.74 -32.35
CA VAL A 217 0.56 -7.78 -32.39
C VAL A 217 0.53 -7.06 -33.73
N GLU A 218 -0.66 -6.83 -34.28
CA GLU A 218 -0.85 -6.00 -35.47
C GLU A 218 -2.16 -5.20 -35.42
N PRO A 219 -2.27 -4.09 -36.17
CA PRO A 219 -3.54 -3.39 -36.34
C PRO A 219 -4.63 -4.28 -36.94
N ALA A 220 -5.85 -4.15 -36.41
CA ALA A 220 -7.02 -4.89 -36.89
C ALA A 220 -8.20 -3.95 -37.16
N GLU A 221 -9.21 -4.45 -37.88
CA GLU A 221 -10.50 -3.77 -37.99
C GLU A 221 -11.28 -3.93 -36.67
N PRO A 222 -11.95 -2.86 -36.17
CA PRO A 222 -12.82 -2.96 -35.01
C PRO A 222 -13.90 -4.02 -35.17
N ALA A 223 -13.99 -4.94 -34.21
CA ALA A 223 -15.00 -6.00 -34.20
C ALA A 223 -16.39 -5.46 -33.83
N VAL A 224 -16.43 -4.40 -33.02
CA VAL A 224 -17.67 -3.81 -32.49
C VAL A 224 -17.69 -2.30 -32.65
N GLY A 225 -18.90 -1.73 -32.67
CA GLY A 225 -19.12 -0.30 -32.73
C GLY A 225 -19.11 0.38 -31.34
N PRO A 226 -19.20 1.72 -31.31
CA PRO A 226 -19.10 2.51 -30.08
C PRO A 226 -20.22 2.23 -29.06
N GLU A 227 -21.40 1.81 -29.50
CA GLU A 227 -22.52 1.48 -28.60
C GLU A 227 -22.19 0.29 -27.69
N ILE A 228 -21.57 -0.77 -28.26
CA ILE A 228 -21.16 -1.95 -27.49
C ILE A 228 -20.02 -1.58 -26.52
N LEU A 229 -19.07 -0.73 -26.94
CA LEU A 229 -18.01 -0.24 -26.06
C LEU A 229 -18.57 0.60 -24.90
N ALA A 230 -19.61 1.40 -25.15
CA ALA A 230 -20.27 2.17 -24.08
C ALA A 230 -20.98 1.25 -23.06
N ASP A 231 -21.63 0.18 -23.53
CA ASP A 231 -22.22 -0.83 -22.67
C ASP A 231 -21.14 -1.54 -21.83
N LEU A 232 -20.04 -1.97 -22.46
CA LEU A 232 -18.90 -2.60 -21.75
C LEU A 232 -18.25 -1.67 -20.72
N ALA A 233 -18.14 -0.37 -21.04
CA ALA A 233 -17.66 0.63 -20.09
C ALA A 233 -18.64 0.88 -18.92
N ALA A 234 -19.95 0.75 -19.14
CA ALA A 234 -20.94 0.76 -18.05
C ALA A 234 -20.80 -0.48 -17.16
N ASP A 235 -20.59 -1.63 -17.79
CA ASP A 235 -20.33 -2.92 -17.18
C ASP A 235 -19.07 -2.91 -16.31
N ALA A 236 -17.99 -2.28 -16.77
CA ALA A 236 -16.75 -2.10 -16.01
C ALA A 236 -16.99 -1.22 -14.76
N ARG A 237 -17.73 -0.12 -14.92
CA ARG A 237 -18.12 0.77 -13.79
C ARG A 237 -19.00 0.06 -12.77
N ALA A 238 -19.92 -0.79 -13.22
CA ALA A 238 -20.76 -1.60 -12.34
C ALA A 238 -19.93 -2.59 -11.52
N ARG A 239 -18.97 -3.29 -12.15
CA ARG A 239 -18.03 -4.19 -11.44
C ARG A 239 -17.20 -3.45 -10.39
N ALA A 240 -16.67 -2.27 -10.74
CA ALA A 240 -15.94 -1.44 -9.79
C ALA A 240 -16.84 -0.97 -8.62
N ALA A 241 -18.13 -0.72 -8.86
CA ALA A 241 -19.08 -0.40 -7.80
C ALA A 241 -19.33 -1.58 -6.86
N THR A 242 -19.50 -2.80 -7.39
CA THR A 242 -19.62 -4.02 -6.57
C THR A 242 -18.39 -4.23 -5.68
N LEU A 243 -17.17 -4.05 -6.20
CA LEU A 243 -15.95 -4.17 -5.39
C LEU A 243 -15.86 -3.11 -4.28
N ARG A 244 -16.40 -1.90 -4.50
CA ARG A 244 -16.50 -0.88 -3.44
C ARG A 244 -17.56 -1.23 -2.40
N GLU A 245 -18.68 -1.83 -2.81
CA GLU A 245 -19.70 -2.34 -1.89
C GLU A 245 -19.16 -3.49 -1.02
N ASP A 246 -18.42 -4.41 -1.63
CA ASP A 246 -17.71 -5.49 -0.92
C ASP A 246 -16.69 -4.91 0.08
N ARG A 247 -15.97 -3.84 -0.29
CA ARG A 247 -15.05 -3.15 0.64
C ARG A 247 -15.78 -2.52 1.82
N ALA A 248 -16.93 -1.89 1.60
CA ALA A 248 -17.76 -1.35 2.67
C ALA A 248 -18.31 -2.46 3.61
N ALA A 249 -18.63 -3.63 3.06
CA ALA A 249 -19.01 -4.79 3.86
C ALA A 249 -17.82 -5.31 4.70
N ALA A 250 -16.62 -5.36 4.11
CA ALA A 250 -15.39 -5.74 4.80
C ALA A 250 -15.02 -4.75 5.92
N GLU A 251 -15.23 -3.45 5.72
CA GLU A 251 -15.10 -2.42 6.77
C GLU A 251 -16.04 -2.71 7.94
N ALA A 252 -17.32 -3.01 7.66
CA ALA A 252 -18.28 -3.38 8.70
C ALA A 252 -17.91 -4.69 9.42
N THR A 253 -17.25 -5.64 8.73
CA THR A 253 -16.67 -6.84 9.35
C THR A 253 -15.50 -6.48 10.26
N ALA A 254 -14.57 -5.65 9.79
CA ALA A 254 -13.42 -5.19 10.57
C ALA A 254 -13.86 -4.48 11.86
N ALA A 255 -14.82 -3.55 11.77
CA ALA A 255 -15.36 -2.83 12.93
C ALA A 255 -16.05 -3.76 13.94
N ARG A 256 -16.75 -4.81 13.47
CA ARG A 256 -17.36 -5.81 14.36
C ARG A 256 -16.30 -6.66 15.06
N GLN A 257 -15.27 -7.11 14.34
CA GLN A 257 -14.18 -7.92 14.89
C GLN A 257 -13.33 -7.13 15.90
N GLU A 258 -13.16 -5.83 15.68
CA GLU A 258 -12.52 -4.92 16.64
C GLU A 258 -13.34 -4.79 17.95
N ALA A 259 -14.67 -4.70 17.84
CA ALA A 259 -15.55 -4.53 18.98
C ALA A 259 -15.78 -5.83 19.80
N GLU A 260 -15.48 -7.00 19.23
CA GLU A 260 -15.58 -8.27 19.94
C GLU A 260 -14.48 -8.38 21.01
N PRO A 261 -14.83 -8.81 22.24
CA PRO A 261 -13.84 -8.98 23.29
C PRO A 261 -12.86 -10.08 22.87
N ARG A 262 -11.61 -9.69 22.60
CA ARG A 262 -10.52 -10.62 22.34
C ARG A 262 -10.51 -11.64 23.50
N PRO A 263 -10.64 -12.95 23.25
CA PRO A 263 -10.56 -13.92 24.33
C PRO A 263 -9.24 -13.67 25.05
N ALA A 264 -9.31 -13.49 26.38
CA ALA A 264 -8.11 -13.33 27.19
C ALA A 264 -7.16 -14.47 26.80
N ALA A 265 -5.96 -14.12 26.34
CA ALA A 265 -4.89 -15.09 26.14
C ALA A 265 -4.91 -15.98 27.39
N ALA A 266 -5.11 -17.28 27.18
CA ALA A 266 -5.04 -18.23 28.27
C ALA A 266 -3.77 -17.93 29.05
N PRO A 267 -3.82 -17.78 30.39
CA PRO A 267 -2.64 -17.45 31.15
C PRO A 267 -1.55 -18.44 30.75
N GLU A 268 -0.40 -17.92 30.30
CA GLU A 268 0.80 -18.72 30.10
C GLU A 268 0.90 -19.67 31.28
N GLU A 269 0.78 -20.98 31.01
CA GLU A 269 0.99 -21.99 32.03
C GLU A 269 2.37 -21.71 32.61
N THR A 270 2.36 -21.27 33.87
CA THR A 270 3.56 -20.96 34.62
C THR A 270 4.45 -22.19 34.53
N PRO A 271 5.70 -22.09 34.05
CA PRO A 271 6.54 -23.27 33.97
C PRO A 271 6.73 -23.78 35.39
N VAL A 272 6.19 -24.98 35.65
CA VAL A 272 6.41 -25.73 36.88
C VAL A 272 7.94 -25.86 37.02
N PRO A 273 8.55 -25.42 38.13
CA PRO A 273 9.99 -25.56 38.29
C PRO A 273 10.33 -27.05 38.25
N ALA A 274 11.06 -27.47 37.22
CA ALA A 274 11.70 -28.78 37.21
C ALA A 274 12.74 -28.80 38.34
N GLU A 275 12.50 -29.62 39.36
CA GLU A 275 13.51 -29.99 40.34
C GLU A 275 14.74 -30.55 39.61
N LEU A 276 15.85 -29.82 39.70
CA LEU A 276 17.17 -30.28 39.26
C LEU A 276 17.65 -31.41 40.19
N PRO A 277 17.94 -32.62 39.68
CA PRO A 277 18.77 -33.57 40.42
C PRO A 277 20.20 -33.04 40.46
N GLN A 278 20.74 -32.87 41.66
CA GLN A 278 22.15 -32.58 41.88
C GLN A 278 22.99 -33.81 41.55
N GLU A 279 23.74 -33.79 40.44
CA GLU A 279 24.83 -34.72 40.18
C GLU A 279 26.18 -34.06 40.49
N GLN A 280 26.90 -34.69 41.42
CA GLN A 280 28.28 -34.35 41.80
C GLN A 280 29.23 -34.81 40.69
N PRO A 281 30.31 -34.08 40.37
CA PRO A 281 31.30 -34.56 39.43
C PRO A 281 32.35 -35.40 40.16
N GLU A 282 32.51 -36.67 39.76
CA GLU A 282 33.74 -37.43 40.00
C GLU A 282 34.41 -37.79 38.65
N PRO A 283 35.75 -37.87 38.61
CA PRO A 283 36.53 -37.75 37.38
C PRO A 283 36.83 -39.12 36.77
N LEU A 284 36.91 -39.19 35.44
CA LEU A 284 37.36 -40.39 34.74
C LEU A 284 38.39 -40.06 33.65
N GLU A 285 39.42 -40.89 33.66
CA GLU A 285 40.75 -40.72 33.11
C GLU A 285 40.83 -40.90 31.59
N VAL A 286 41.82 -40.22 31.02
CA VAL A 286 42.28 -40.33 29.63
C VAL A 286 43.20 -41.54 29.48
N PRO A 287 43.19 -42.22 28.31
CA PRO A 287 44.40 -42.91 27.84
C PRO A 287 44.99 -42.22 26.60
N GLU A 288 46.28 -41.86 26.71
CA GLU A 288 47.21 -41.56 25.61
C GLU A 288 47.48 -42.81 24.74
N PHE A 289 47.78 -42.63 23.43
CA PHE A 289 49.15 -42.81 22.90
C PHE A 289 49.29 -42.38 21.41
N VAL A 290 50.19 -41.41 21.16
CA VAL A 290 51.31 -41.31 20.18
C VAL A 290 51.08 -41.77 18.72
N GLY A 291 51.47 -41.07 17.67
CA GLY A 291 52.40 -39.94 17.48
C GLY A 291 53.37 -40.25 16.34
N THR A 292 53.59 -39.32 15.41
CA THR A 292 54.87 -39.19 14.67
C THR A 292 54.98 -37.81 14.04
N GLU A 293 56.06 -37.12 14.41
CA GLU A 293 56.54 -35.84 13.89
C GLU A 293 57.29 -36.03 12.56
N HIS A 294 57.36 -34.98 11.74
CA HIS A 294 58.61 -34.58 11.10
C HIS A 294 58.57 -33.11 10.68
N ALA A 295 59.42 -32.32 11.34
CA ALA A 295 59.83 -30.99 10.92
C ALA A 295 61.19 -31.07 10.21
N GLN A 296 61.39 -30.24 9.18
CA GLN A 296 62.69 -29.81 8.64
C GLN A 296 62.41 -28.56 7.79
N GLU A 297 62.72 -27.37 8.30
CA GLU A 297 63.97 -26.60 8.07
C GLU A 297 63.83 -25.58 6.92
N ARG A 298 63.84 -24.29 7.30
CA ARG A 298 64.00 -23.13 6.40
C ARG A 298 65.42 -23.08 5.85
N PRO A 299 65.58 -22.54 4.63
CA PRO A 299 66.43 -21.34 4.51
C PRO A 299 65.84 -20.27 3.56
N GLU A 300 66.15 -19.01 3.86
CA GLU A 300 66.13 -17.87 2.92
C GLU A 300 67.40 -17.94 2.02
N PRO A 301 67.53 -17.29 0.83
CA PRO A 301 67.14 -15.89 0.55
C PRO A 301 66.78 -15.51 -0.93
N VAL A 302 66.66 -14.19 -1.15
CA VAL A 302 66.95 -13.36 -2.36
C VAL A 302 65.75 -12.65 -3.00
N GLU A 303 65.86 -11.31 -3.00
CA GLU A 303 64.94 -10.30 -3.57
C GLU A 303 65.10 -10.09 -5.09
N GLU A 304 64.05 -9.48 -5.65
CA GLU A 304 63.89 -8.76 -6.94
C GLU A 304 63.28 -9.53 -8.15
N PRO A 305 62.56 -8.84 -9.06
CA PRO A 305 61.18 -8.37 -8.87
C PRO A 305 60.25 -8.91 -9.98
N VAL A 306 58.95 -9.09 -9.72
CA VAL A 306 58.00 -9.47 -10.79
C VAL A 306 56.80 -8.53 -10.78
N GLU A 307 56.62 -7.88 -11.93
CA GLU A 307 55.55 -6.95 -12.29
C GLU A 307 54.16 -7.57 -12.10
N GLU A 308 53.24 -6.80 -11.51
CA GLU A 308 51.80 -7.06 -11.55
C GLU A 308 51.25 -6.81 -12.97
N PRO A 309 50.53 -7.78 -13.58
CA PRO A 309 49.65 -7.47 -14.68
C PRO A 309 48.30 -6.98 -14.13
N ARG A 310 47.95 -5.77 -14.57
CA ARG A 310 46.66 -5.07 -14.50
C ARG A 310 45.45 -6.00 -14.49
N GLU A 311 44.58 -5.81 -13.50
CA GLU A 311 43.18 -6.20 -13.57
C GLU A 311 42.49 -5.47 -14.74
N ALA A 312 41.76 -6.24 -15.53
CA ALA A 312 40.93 -5.73 -16.60
C ALA A 312 39.72 -5.02 -15.98
N GLU A 313 39.48 -3.79 -16.45
CA GLU A 313 38.26 -3.02 -16.17
C GLU A 313 37.04 -3.83 -16.63
N GLU A 314 36.17 -4.21 -15.68
CA GLU A 314 34.78 -4.54 -15.99
C GLU A 314 34.07 -3.29 -16.52
N PRO A 315 33.23 -3.41 -17.55
CA PRO A 315 32.57 -2.24 -18.13
C PRO A 315 31.60 -1.66 -17.11
N VAL A 316 31.84 -0.40 -16.74
CA VAL A 316 30.93 0.42 -15.96
C VAL A 316 29.60 0.44 -16.69
N ALA A 317 28.59 -0.23 -16.13
CA ALA A 317 27.22 -0.16 -16.61
C ALA A 317 26.80 1.31 -16.59
N ALA A 318 26.46 1.83 -17.77
CA ALA A 318 25.95 3.18 -17.92
C ALA A 318 24.74 3.36 -16.99
N HIS A 319 24.79 4.38 -16.16
CA HIS A 319 23.64 4.83 -15.38
C HIS A 319 22.47 5.10 -16.33
N ALA A 320 21.47 4.22 -16.32
CA ALA A 320 20.18 4.52 -16.91
C ALA A 320 19.51 5.61 -16.06
N ASP A 321 19.03 6.66 -16.73
CA ASP A 321 18.23 7.69 -16.09
C ASP A 321 17.00 7.05 -15.42
N ALA A 322 16.66 7.51 -14.22
CA ALA A 322 15.53 6.97 -13.44
C ALA A 322 14.15 7.12 -14.13
N ALA A 323 14.11 7.81 -15.27
CA ALA A 323 12.90 8.03 -16.07
C ALA A 323 12.50 6.83 -16.95
N ASP A 324 13.38 5.84 -17.15
CA ASP A 324 13.16 4.71 -18.07
C ASP A 324 12.86 3.37 -17.36
N LEU A 325 12.71 3.35 -16.02
CA LEU A 325 12.36 2.14 -15.27
C LEU A 325 10.83 2.01 -15.12
N PRO A 326 10.28 0.77 -15.10
CA PRO A 326 8.83 0.55 -14.92
C PRO A 326 8.33 1.15 -13.61
N PHE A 327 7.09 1.65 -13.59
CA PHE A 327 6.56 2.29 -12.38
C PHE A 327 6.18 1.32 -11.25
N ASP A 328 6.02 0.03 -11.58
CA ASP A 328 5.61 -1.05 -10.66
C ASP A 328 6.81 -1.89 -10.19
N GLN A 329 7.86 -1.22 -9.66
CA GLN A 329 9.07 -1.87 -9.16
C GLN A 329 9.02 -2.07 -7.65
N GLU A 330 9.73 -3.10 -7.16
CA GLU A 330 10.02 -3.21 -5.74
C GLU A 330 10.75 -1.96 -5.24
N PRO A 331 10.52 -1.54 -3.97
CA PRO A 331 11.19 -0.39 -3.41
C PRO A 331 12.71 -0.59 -3.55
N SER A 332 13.35 0.20 -4.42
CA SER A 332 14.80 0.17 -4.60
C SER A 332 15.50 0.48 -3.27
N ASP A 333 16.70 -0.06 -3.05
CA ASP A 333 17.63 0.29 -1.95
C ASP A 333 18.04 1.78 -1.90
N ARG A 334 17.39 2.65 -2.69
CA ARG A 334 17.52 4.10 -2.55
C ARG A 334 17.04 4.51 -1.16
N ASP A 335 17.91 5.23 -0.46
CA ASP A 335 17.62 5.97 0.77
C ASP A 335 16.55 7.06 0.54
N VAL A 336 15.31 6.67 0.25
CA VAL A 336 14.16 7.57 0.30
C VAL A 336 13.90 7.83 1.78
N ARG A 337 14.06 9.09 2.21
CA ARG A 337 13.76 9.48 3.59
C ARG A 337 12.32 9.08 3.90
N PRO A 338 12.08 8.28 4.95
CA PRO A 338 10.72 7.92 5.34
C PRO A 338 9.85 9.16 5.47
N GLY A 339 8.70 9.17 4.78
CA GLY A 339 7.65 10.14 5.03
C GLY A 339 7.17 10.06 6.48
N ARG A 340 6.47 11.09 6.95
CA ARG A 340 5.88 11.02 8.29
C ARG A 340 4.64 10.12 8.23
N VAL A 341 4.58 9.19 9.17
CA VAL A 341 3.42 8.33 9.40
C VAL A 341 2.82 8.67 10.75
N SER A 342 1.53 8.97 10.77
CA SER A 342 0.79 9.32 11.98
C SER A 342 -0.38 8.34 12.19
N THR A 343 -0.55 7.89 13.43
CA THR A 343 -1.74 7.15 13.89
C THR A 343 -2.13 7.72 15.25
N THR A 344 -3.33 8.28 15.37
CA THR A 344 -3.92 8.54 16.68
C THR A 344 -4.67 7.29 17.13
N VAL A 345 -4.21 6.64 18.20
CA VAL A 345 -4.96 5.54 18.83
C VAL A 345 -6.23 6.15 19.43
N VAL A 346 -7.41 5.70 18.99
CA VAL A 346 -8.68 6.07 19.60
C VAL A 346 -8.67 5.58 21.05
N PRO A 347 -8.75 6.45 22.07
CA PRO A 347 -8.84 6.01 23.45
C PRO A 347 -10.10 5.17 23.62
N GLY A 348 -9.96 3.90 24.01
CA GLY A 348 -11.09 3.05 24.36
C GLY A 348 -11.94 3.71 25.46
N PRO A 349 -13.26 3.46 25.51
CA PRO A 349 -14.12 4.06 26.52
C PRO A 349 -13.62 3.70 27.91
N GLU A 350 -13.29 4.72 28.72
CA GLU A 350 -12.90 4.53 30.11
C GLU A 350 -13.98 3.73 30.85
N PRO A 351 -13.61 2.75 31.68
CA PRO A 351 -14.59 1.99 32.43
C PRO A 351 -15.32 2.92 33.40
N VAL A 352 -16.60 3.17 33.10
CA VAL A 352 -17.54 3.83 34.01
C VAL A 352 -17.62 2.98 35.28
N ARG A 353 -17.01 3.48 36.36
CA ARG A 353 -17.16 2.88 37.68
C ARG A 353 -18.61 3.07 38.16
N PRO A 354 -19.27 2.04 38.69
CA PRO A 354 -20.63 2.19 39.20
C PRO A 354 -20.65 2.98 40.51
N GLY A 355 -21.45 4.05 40.48
CA GLY A 355 -22.15 4.81 41.53
C GLY A 355 -21.66 4.81 42.99
N THR A 356 -21.55 6.02 43.55
CA THR A 356 -22.07 6.26 44.91
C THR A 356 -23.34 7.08 44.78
N GLU A 357 -24.42 6.45 45.22
CA GLU A 357 -25.80 6.91 45.28
C GLU A 357 -25.95 7.91 46.43
N GLU A 358 -26.49 9.11 46.15
CA GLU A 358 -26.97 10.02 47.19
C GLU A 358 -28.43 10.39 46.87
N ALA A 359 -29.31 10.07 47.82
CA ALA A 359 -30.77 10.16 47.73
C ALA A 359 -31.31 11.60 47.91
N PRO A 360 -32.58 11.89 47.52
CA PRO A 360 -33.05 13.26 47.28
C PRO A 360 -33.90 13.91 48.40
N GLU A 361 -34.23 15.19 48.15
CA GLU A 361 -35.31 16.10 48.68
C GLU A 361 -35.03 17.07 49.85
N PRO A 362 -35.78 18.20 50.01
CA PRO A 362 -36.89 18.77 49.21
C PRO A 362 -36.81 20.31 48.90
N ALA A 363 -37.84 20.82 48.19
CA ALA A 363 -38.02 22.19 47.69
C ALA A 363 -38.69 23.21 48.64
N ALA A 364 -38.41 24.51 48.45
CA ALA A 364 -39.29 25.69 48.69
C ALA A 364 -38.62 26.97 48.10
N ALA A 365 -39.14 27.57 47.02
CA ALA A 365 -40.15 28.64 46.94
C ALA A 365 -39.65 30.12 46.93
N GLN A 366 -39.75 30.73 45.73
CA GLN A 366 -40.25 32.08 45.38
C GLN A 366 -39.46 33.34 45.78
N HIS A 367 -39.16 34.20 44.79
CA HIS A 367 -39.76 35.55 44.67
C HIS A 367 -39.57 36.14 43.26
N ARG A 368 -40.58 36.90 42.82
CA ARG A 368 -40.85 37.39 41.44
C ARG A 368 -40.82 38.93 41.42
N GLU A 369 -40.38 39.43 40.27
CA GLU A 369 -40.27 40.78 39.64
C GLU A 369 -41.13 41.99 40.12
N PRO A 370 -40.92 43.21 39.56
CA PRO A 370 -41.64 43.59 38.32
C PRO A 370 -40.90 44.50 37.29
N VAL A 371 -41.04 44.14 36.02
CA VAL A 371 -41.52 44.85 34.79
C VAL A 371 -41.49 46.39 34.67
N ALA A 372 -41.00 46.89 33.50
CA ALA A 372 -41.65 47.94 32.68
C ALA A 372 -41.16 47.94 31.19
N GLU A 373 -42.10 47.85 30.26
CA GLU A 373 -42.07 48.00 28.77
C GLU A 373 -42.59 49.41 28.37
N PRO A 374 -42.81 49.81 27.08
CA PRO A 374 -42.33 49.37 25.75
C PRO A 374 -41.94 50.56 24.81
N GLU A 375 -41.53 50.31 23.55
CA GLU A 375 -42.22 50.85 22.33
C GLU A 375 -41.53 50.43 21.00
N ALA A 376 -42.38 50.18 20.00
CA ALA A 376 -42.08 49.81 18.61
C ALA A 376 -41.67 51.04 17.75
N GLU A 377 -41.08 50.93 16.57
CA GLU A 377 -41.79 50.77 15.28
C GLU A 377 -40.80 50.56 14.09
N ARG A 378 -41.20 49.63 13.19
CA ARG A 378 -41.25 49.63 11.70
C ARG A 378 -40.11 50.23 10.84
N GLU A 379 -39.53 49.45 9.91
CA GLU A 379 -39.87 49.32 8.46
C GLU A 379 -39.49 50.60 7.65
N VAL A 380 -38.64 50.59 6.61
CA VAL A 380 -38.95 50.25 5.20
C VAL A 380 -37.67 50.35 4.33
N VAL A 381 -37.49 49.34 3.47
CA VAL A 381 -37.01 49.27 2.06
C VAL A 381 -36.42 50.54 1.39
N ALA A 382 -35.23 50.39 0.77
CA ALA A 382 -34.93 50.62 -0.68
C ALA A 382 -33.44 50.94 -0.92
N GLY A 383 -32.78 50.17 -1.79
CA GLY A 383 -31.44 50.47 -2.34
C GLY A 383 -31.50 51.51 -3.48
N PRO A 384 -30.65 51.44 -4.52
CA PRO A 384 -29.23 51.08 -4.59
C PRO A 384 -28.39 52.24 -5.23
N GLY A 385 -27.06 52.17 -5.20
CA GLY A 385 -26.22 53.16 -5.89
C GLY A 385 -24.72 52.92 -5.80
N VAL A 386 -24.16 52.26 -6.81
CA VAL A 386 -22.73 52.18 -7.19
C VAL A 386 -22.46 53.36 -8.18
N PRO A 387 -21.23 53.83 -8.55
CA PRO A 387 -19.83 53.45 -8.23
C PRO A 387 -18.91 54.65 -7.85
N GLY A 388 -17.61 54.38 -7.58
CA GLY A 388 -16.58 55.37 -7.89
C GLY A 388 -15.23 55.22 -7.19
N SER A 389 -14.30 54.52 -7.85
CA SER A 389 -12.86 54.80 -8.01
C SER A 389 -12.07 55.49 -6.87
N ALA A 390 -10.99 54.84 -6.41
CA ALA A 390 -9.59 55.24 -6.72
C ALA A 390 -8.58 54.68 -5.70
N THR A 391 -7.66 53.84 -6.20
CA THR A 391 -6.20 53.79 -5.96
C THR A 391 -5.63 54.16 -4.57
N ALA A 392 -4.86 53.23 -3.96
CA ALA A 392 -3.43 53.43 -3.65
C ALA A 392 -2.77 52.13 -3.15
N GLU A 393 -1.68 51.70 -3.80
CA GLU A 393 -0.58 50.93 -3.19
C GLU A 393 0.30 51.87 -2.33
N PRO A 394 1.12 51.37 -1.38
CA PRO A 394 2.48 50.84 -1.67
C PRO A 394 2.81 49.52 -0.90
N VAL A 395 3.58 48.55 -1.42
CA VAL A 395 5.06 48.42 -1.58
C VAL A 395 5.84 48.49 -0.25
N VAL A 396 6.18 47.33 0.37
CA VAL A 396 7.51 46.62 0.45
C VAL A 396 8.53 47.38 1.34
N GLU A 397 9.11 46.83 2.42
CA GLU A 397 10.24 45.87 2.54
C GLU A 397 10.48 45.67 4.07
N GLY A 398 10.80 44.50 4.65
CA GLY A 398 12.13 43.88 4.63
C GLY A 398 12.38 42.94 5.83
N GLU A 399 13.05 41.83 5.52
CA GLU A 399 14.04 41.00 6.26
C GLU A 399 13.77 40.33 7.64
N GLU A 400 13.73 39.00 7.54
CA GLU A 400 14.51 37.95 8.24
C GLU A 400 14.81 38.03 9.75
N THR A 401 14.42 36.96 10.45
CA THR A 401 15.35 36.15 11.28
C THR A 401 14.83 34.72 11.35
N ALA A 402 15.63 33.77 10.84
CA ALA A 402 15.41 32.35 10.98
C ALA A 402 16.14 31.85 12.25
N GLU A 403 15.40 31.22 13.16
CA GLU A 403 15.97 30.41 14.24
C GLU A 403 15.78 28.93 13.87
N GLU A 404 16.89 28.25 13.59
CA GLU A 404 16.96 26.79 13.48
C GLU A 404 16.90 26.16 14.88
N GLU A 405 15.74 25.65 15.28
CA GLU A 405 15.66 24.67 16.36
C GLU A 405 15.92 23.26 15.79
N GLN A 406 17.10 22.71 16.12
CA GLN A 406 17.44 21.30 15.93
C GLN A 406 16.52 20.43 16.81
N GLY A 407 15.41 19.98 16.23
CA GLY A 407 14.56 18.96 16.84
C GLY A 407 15.24 17.60 16.82
N GLU A 408 15.45 17.04 18.01
CA GLU A 408 15.94 15.67 18.24
C GLU A 408 15.20 14.65 17.37
N ARG A 409 15.97 13.78 16.68
CA ARG A 409 15.44 12.65 15.91
C ARG A 409 14.69 11.70 16.84
N LYS A 410 13.37 11.84 16.91
CA LYS A 410 12.49 10.86 17.54
C LYS A 410 12.50 9.58 16.70
N LYS A 411 12.82 8.45 17.35
CA LYS A 411 12.69 7.09 16.79
C LYS A 411 11.32 6.95 16.09
N GLY A 412 11.34 6.50 14.83
CA GLY A 412 10.14 6.29 14.02
C GLY A 412 9.15 5.38 14.74
N PHE A 413 7.87 5.75 14.70
CA PHE A 413 6.77 5.11 15.41
C PHE A 413 6.72 3.59 15.18
N PHE A 414 6.98 3.13 13.97
CA PHE A 414 7.02 1.71 13.61
C PHE A 414 8.07 0.87 14.34
N SER A 415 9.18 1.48 14.79
CA SER A 415 10.19 0.76 15.59
C SER A 415 9.63 0.32 16.94
N ARG A 416 8.63 1.01 17.49
CA ARG A 416 7.96 0.64 18.74
C ARG A 416 6.90 -0.45 18.59
N PHE A 417 6.28 -0.56 17.42
CA PHE A 417 5.19 -1.51 17.17
C PHE A 417 5.68 -2.82 16.54
N PHE A 418 6.71 -2.74 15.69
CA PHE A 418 7.31 -3.91 15.05
C PHE A 418 8.59 -4.41 15.74
N GLY A 419 8.83 -4.01 16.99
CA GLY A 419 9.87 -4.60 17.84
C GLY A 419 11.30 -4.46 17.27
N LEU A 420 11.75 -3.22 17.07
CA LEU A 420 13.12 -2.86 16.63
C LEU A 420 13.91 -2.19 17.75
#